data_AF-A0A6N4W3B4-F1
#
_entry.id   AF-A0A6N4W3B4-F1
#
_cell.length_a   1.000
_cell.length_b   1.000
_cell.length_c   1.000
_cell.angle_alpha   90.00
_cell.angle_beta   90.00
_cell.angle_gamma   90.00
#
_symmetry.space_group_name_H-M   'P 1'
#
loop_
_entity.id
_entity.type
_entity.pdbx_description
1 polymer ?
#
loop_
_entity_poly.entity_id
_entity_poly.type
_entity_poly.pdbx_seq_one_letter_code
_entity_poly.pdbx_strand_id
1 'polypeptide(L)'
;MGTFSITDVGNITGTEAFGPSKHEEAHVATSIDPGISGAPNTAVAPAPYGTDYRMWKVLAWCGPVFLFAVFVLWGIVGRNMPPFPPSATGEEVKAHFQEFRTPLLIALSVCLTMTAFYMAWSIAVSRLMEAVEGRGGILSKVEYLGGTITCAPVTITMAIWLTAAHEVNSLSPEIMHMLYWMGWLTFDLAYFVTSLQIAAVSIVFARDKRLKKLVPSPVVWWGWVTFASFFSVSAIPFVTTGPLAFNGVISFWIAFFSWFFWIPSLSYYVIKGIDRVKAEEAAAARAGA
;
A
#
# COMPACT_ATOMS: atom_id res chain seq x y z
N MET A 1 51.36 10.14 6.40
CA MET A 1 52.41 9.68 7.33
C MET A 1 51.92 9.94 8.75
N GLY A 2 51.89 8.93 9.62
CA GLY A 2 51.51 9.07 11.02
C GLY A 2 50.64 7.90 11.52
N THR A 3 51.28 6.77 11.77
CA THR A 3 50.78 5.51 12.33
C THR A 3 50.33 5.63 13.80
N PHE A 4 49.25 4.94 14.18
CA PHE A 4 48.94 4.64 15.59
C PHE A 4 49.15 3.13 15.84
N SER A 5 49.95 2.80 16.85
CA SER A 5 50.32 1.45 17.29
C SER A 5 49.66 1.13 18.63
N ILE A 6 49.22 -0.11 18.79
CA ILE A 6 48.65 -0.70 20.01
C ILE A 6 49.78 -1.37 20.80
N THR A 7 49.97 -0.98 22.06
CA THR A 7 50.58 -1.79 23.15
C THR A 7 50.42 -1.02 24.46
N ASP A 8 49.57 -1.49 25.39
CA ASP A 8 50.04 -2.24 26.56
C ASP A 8 48.92 -2.53 27.57
N VAL A 9 48.84 -3.80 27.92
CA VAL A 9 47.97 -4.43 28.91
C VAL A 9 48.80 -4.56 30.19
N GLY A 10 48.25 -4.18 31.35
CA GLY A 10 48.73 -4.77 32.61
C GLY A 10 48.60 -3.93 33.88
N ASN A 11 47.65 -4.36 34.72
CA ASN A 11 47.86 -4.72 36.13
C ASN A 11 47.59 -3.66 37.22
N ILE A 12 46.43 -3.76 37.89
CA ILE A 12 46.32 -3.48 39.32
C ILE A 12 45.45 -4.58 39.96
N THR A 13 46.10 -5.50 40.67
CA THR A 13 45.49 -6.47 41.59
C THR A 13 45.28 -5.81 42.96
N GLY A 14 44.04 -5.80 43.46
CA GLY A 14 43.70 -5.42 44.82
C GLY A 14 42.34 -6.00 45.18
N THR A 15 42.35 -7.11 45.91
CA THR A 15 41.21 -7.89 46.38
C THR A 15 40.52 -7.23 47.57
N GLU A 16 39.22 -6.92 47.45
CA GLU A 16 38.29 -6.88 48.58
C GLU A 16 37.02 -7.68 48.23
N ALA A 17 36.68 -8.62 49.10
CA ALA A 17 35.59 -9.56 48.93
C ALA A 17 34.31 -9.08 49.65
N PHE A 18 33.21 -9.05 48.89
CA PHE A 18 31.82 -9.42 49.21
C PHE A 18 31.19 -9.08 50.57
N GLY A 19 30.17 -8.21 50.49
CA GLY A 19 28.92 -8.29 51.26
C GLY A 19 27.75 -7.79 50.38
N PRO A 20 26.55 -8.40 50.37
CA PRO A 20 25.52 -8.07 49.39
C PRO A 20 24.68 -6.86 49.84
N SER A 21 24.70 -5.76 49.07
CA SER A 21 23.76 -4.64 49.24
C SER A 21 22.63 -4.74 48.21
N LYS A 22 21.42 -4.95 48.74
CA LYS A 22 20.12 -4.93 48.07
C LYS A 22 19.96 -3.72 47.16
N HIS A 23 19.58 -3.90 45.89
CA HIS A 23 18.75 -3.03 45.05
C HIS A 23 18.52 -3.78 43.72
N GLU A 24 17.42 -4.53 43.60
CA GLU A 24 16.20 -4.13 42.87
C GLU A 24 16.24 -4.62 41.41
N GLU A 25 16.14 -5.95 41.26
CA GLU A 25 15.76 -6.58 40.00
C GLU A 25 14.28 -6.27 39.73
N ALA A 26 14.03 -5.39 38.77
CA ALA A 26 12.69 -5.13 38.26
C ALA A 26 12.20 -6.35 37.47
N HIS A 27 11.59 -7.30 38.17
CA HIS A 27 10.69 -8.29 37.59
C HIS A 27 9.52 -7.55 36.92
N VAL A 28 9.45 -7.60 35.58
CA VAL A 28 8.24 -7.27 34.84
C VAL A 28 7.21 -8.35 35.14
N ALA A 29 6.44 -8.12 36.21
CA ALA A 29 5.25 -8.91 36.52
C ALA A 29 4.19 -8.61 35.47
N THR A 30 3.85 -9.62 34.67
CA THR A 30 2.62 -9.69 33.90
C THR A 30 1.43 -9.71 34.87
N SER A 31 0.87 -8.54 35.17
CA SER A 31 -0.43 -8.45 35.83
C SER A 31 -1.51 -8.89 34.84
N ILE A 32 -1.81 -10.19 34.85
CA ILE A 32 -3.08 -10.71 34.33
C ILE A 32 -4.16 -10.15 35.24
N ASP A 33 -4.94 -9.22 34.72
CA ASP A 33 -6.08 -8.61 35.42
C ASP A 33 -7.15 -9.69 35.69
N PRO A 34 -7.41 -10.09 36.94
CA PRO A 34 -8.44 -11.07 37.26
C PRO A 34 -9.78 -10.32 37.40
N GLY A 35 -10.38 -9.99 36.26
CA GLY A 35 -11.54 -9.09 36.20
C GLY A 35 -12.54 -9.39 35.09
N ILE A 36 -12.71 -10.64 34.65
CA ILE A 36 -13.87 -11.01 33.83
C ILE A 36 -14.97 -11.52 34.76
N SER A 37 -15.68 -10.58 35.39
CA SER A 37 -17.03 -10.85 35.90
C SER A 37 -17.95 -9.66 35.63
N GLY A 38 -18.88 -9.83 34.70
CA GLY A 38 -20.24 -9.29 34.83
C GLY A 38 -20.46 -7.77 34.80
N ALA A 39 -19.63 -6.97 34.14
CA ALA A 39 -19.97 -5.56 33.94
C ALA A 39 -21.02 -5.41 32.81
N PRO A 40 -22.20 -4.81 33.06
CA PRO A 40 -23.16 -4.51 32.00
C PRO A 40 -22.51 -3.56 31.00
N ASN A 41 -22.75 -3.83 29.71
CA ASN A 41 -22.32 -3.07 28.54
C ASN A 41 -22.34 -1.56 28.83
N THR A 42 -21.21 -1.00 29.24
CA THR A 42 -21.09 0.43 29.50
C THR A 42 -21.26 1.10 28.15
N ALA A 43 -22.38 1.79 27.98
CA ALA A 43 -22.66 2.58 26.80
C ALA A 43 -21.44 3.47 26.55
N VAL A 44 -20.68 3.16 25.51
CA VAL A 44 -19.55 3.98 25.08
C VAL A 44 -20.11 5.39 24.91
N ALA A 45 -19.58 6.33 25.70
CA ALA A 45 -20.02 7.72 25.65
C ALA A 45 -20.05 8.18 24.19
N PRO A 46 -21.13 8.84 23.74
CA PRO A 46 -21.23 9.26 22.35
C PRO A 46 -20.00 10.10 21.99
N ALA A 47 -19.43 9.83 20.82
CA ALA A 47 -18.26 10.54 20.37
C ALA A 47 -18.53 12.06 20.42
N PRO A 48 -17.56 12.87 20.88
CA PRO A 48 -17.76 14.32 21.05
C PRO A 48 -18.08 15.05 19.74
N TYR A 49 -17.85 14.39 18.59
CA TYR A 49 -18.17 14.88 17.26
C TYR A 49 -19.04 13.84 16.54
N GLY A 50 -20.03 14.33 15.78
CA GLY A 50 -20.82 13.50 14.87
C GLY A 50 -19.96 12.94 13.72
N THR A 51 -20.48 11.93 13.01
CA THR A 51 -19.78 11.32 11.88
C THR A 51 -19.45 12.35 10.79
N ASP A 52 -18.16 12.56 10.50
CA ASP A 52 -17.71 13.49 9.45
C ASP A 52 -17.66 12.82 8.07
N TYR A 53 -18.83 12.78 7.41
CA TYR A 53 -18.93 12.27 6.04
C TYR A 53 -18.20 13.13 5.00
N ARG A 54 -17.90 14.41 5.29
CA ARG A 54 -17.15 15.25 4.34
C ARG A 54 -15.73 14.72 4.23
N MET A 55 -15.11 14.40 5.37
CA MET A 55 -13.78 13.80 5.40
C MET A 55 -13.75 12.45 4.68
N TRP A 56 -14.77 11.60 4.85
CA TRP A 56 -14.84 10.33 4.12
C TRP A 56 -14.84 10.54 2.61
N LYS A 57 -15.54 11.57 2.10
CA LYS A 57 -15.56 11.87 0.67
C LYS A 57 -14.24 12.44 0.17
N VAL A 58 -13.59 13.31 0.94
CA VAL A 58 -12.25 13.81 0.60
C VAL A 58 -11.28 12.65 0.45
N LEU A 59 -11.27 11.73 1.43
CA LEU A 59 -10.44 10.53 1.40
C LEU A 59 -10.82 9.59 0.24
N ALA A 60 -12.11 9.44 -0.08
CA ALA A 60 -12.54 8.62 -1.20
C ALA A 60 -12.09 9.17 -2.57
N TRP A 61 -11.99 10.50 -2.72
CA TRP A 61 -11.45 11.13 -3.94
C TRP A 61 -9.94 10.95 -4.11
N CYS A 62 -9.22 10.57 -3.05
CA CYS A 62 -7.80 10.25 -3.16
C CYS A 62 -7.54 9.05 -4.08
N GLY A 63 -8.48 8.13 -4.26
CA GLY A 63 -8.33 6.98 -5.18
C GLY A 63 -8.16 7.41 -6.64
N PRO A 64 -9.11 8.17 -7.21
CA PRO A 64 -8.96 8.75 -8.54
C PRO A 64 -7.73 9.65 -8.71
N VAL A 65 -7.35 10.42 -7.69
CA VAL A 65 -6.14 11.26 -7.71
C VAL A 65 -4.86 10.41 -7.79
N PHE A 66 -4.78 9.36 -6.98
CA PHE A 66 -3.70 8.38 -7.05
C PHE A 66 -3.65 7.70 -8.43
N LEU A 67 -4.80 7.30 -8.97
CA LEU A 67 -4.89 6.67 -10.28
C LEU A 67 -4.37 7.58 -11.38
N PHE A 68 -4.75 8.86 -11.33
CA PHE A 68 -4.24 9.88 -12.24
C PHE A 68 -2.72 9.97 -12.15
N ALA A 69 -2.15 10.00 -10.93
CA ALA A 69 -0.71 10.05 -10.75
C ALA A 69 -0.01 8.85 -11.40
N VAL A 70 -0.46 7.63 -11.11
CA VAL A 70 0.18 6.42 -11.67
C VAL A 70 -0.04 6.32 -13.18
N PHE A 71 -1.27 6.52 -13.68
CA PHE A 71 -1.55 6.36 -15.10
C PHE A 71 -0.90 7.46 -15.95
N VAL A 72 -1.06 8.73 -15.56
CA VAL A 72 -0.62 9.87 -16.36
C VAL A 72 0.84 10.20 -16.09
N LEU A 73 1.23 10.39 -14.82
CA LEU A 73 2.59 10.81 -14.52
C LEU A 73 3.55 9.65 -14.72
N TRP A 74 3.37 8.53 -14.01
CA TRP A 74 4.29 7.40 -14.16
C TRP A 74 4.19 6.71 -15.54
N GLY A 75 2.97 6.43 -16.00
CA GLY A 75 2.75 5.67 -17.24
C GLY A 75 3.07 6.47 -18.50
N ILE A 76 2.37 7.59 -18.71
CA ILE A 76 2.46 8.39 -19.95
C ILE A 76 3.68 9.31 -19.93
N VAL A 77 3.79 10.21 -18.93
CA VAL A 77 4.87 11.20 -18.89
C VAL A 77 6.22 10.54 -18.61
N GLY A 78 6.24 9.58 -17.68
CA GLY A 78 7.41 8.78 -17.33
C GLY A 78 7.75 7.70 -18.34
N ARG A 79 6.93 7.52 -19.39
CA ARG A 79 7.14 6.54 -20.48
C ARG A 79 7.34 5.09 -20.00
N ASN A 80 6.72 4.73 -18.89
CA ASN A 80 6.73 3.35 -18.38
C ASN A 80 5.60 2.49 -18.98
N MET A 81 4.79 3.04 -19.89
CA MET A 81 3.68 2.34 -20.53
C MET A 81 3.76 2.41 -22.07
N PRO A 82 4.02 1.27 -22.77
CA PRO A 82 4.43 -0.02 -22.20
C PRO A 82 5.81 0.05 -21.52
N PRO A 83 6.13 -0.91 -20.63
CA PRO A 83 7.44 -1.00 -20.01
C PRO A 83 8.53 -1.22 -21.06
N PHE A 84 9.71 -0.64 -20.83
CA PHE A 84 10.89 -0.92 -21.64
C PHE A 84 11.24 -2.43 -21.56
N PRO A 85 11.77 -3.07 -22.61
CA PRO A 85 11.85 -4.54 -22.62
C PRO A 85 12.68 -5.13 -21.47
N PRO A 86 12.23 -6.23 -20.82
CA PRO A 86 13.02 -6.97 -19.83
C PRO A 86 14.29 -7.59 -20.40
N SER A 87 14.28 -7.89 -21.70
CA SER A 87 15.42 -8.45 -22.41
C SER A 87 16.50 -7.43 -22.76
N ALA A 88 16.30 -6.15 -22.42
CA ALA A 88 17.23 -5.09 -22.76
C ALA A 88 18.56 -5.23 -22.01
N THR A 89 19.65 -4.84 -22.65
CA THR A 89 20.97 -4.78 -22.00
C THR A 89 21.08 -3.57 -21.08
N GLY A 90 22.12 -3.53 -20.22
CA GLY A 90 22.35 -2.38 -19.37
C GLY A 90 22.62 -1.10 -20.15
N GLU A 91 23.27 -1.19 -21.31
CA GLU A 91 23.52 -0.07 -22.21
C GLU A 91 22.22 0.47 -22.79
N GLU A 92 21.31 -0.41 -23.21
CA GLU A 92 20.00 -0.04 -23.75
C GLU A 92 19.13 0.63 -22.69
N VAL A 93 19.11 0.08 -21.46
CA VAL A 93 18.42 0.68 -20.31
C VAL A 93 19.01 2.05 -20.00
N LYS A 94 20.34 2.18 -19.94
CA LYS A 94 20.99 3.47 -19.68
C LYS A 94 20.64 4.50 -20.76
N ALA A 95 20.72 4.12 -22.04
CA ALA A 95 20.36 4.98 -23.15
C ALA A 95 18.91 5.46 -23.07
N HIS A 96 17.97 4.58 -22.73
CA HIS A 96 16.57 4.93 -22.52
C HIS A 96 16.37 5.98 -21.42
N PHE A 97 17.02 5.80 -20.27
CA PHE A 97 16.96 6.77 -19.17
C PHE A 97 17.63 8.11 -19.53
N GLN A 98 18.68 8.11 -20.36
CA GLN A 98 19.30 9.34 -20.84
C GLN A 98 18.38 10.11 -21.79
N GLU A 99 17.73 9.41 -22.71
CA GLU A 99 16.79 10.00 -23.67
C GLU A 99 15.61 10.68 -22.96
N PHE A 100 15.08 10.05 -21.91
CA PHE A 100 13.88 10.51 -21.20
C PHE A 100 14.13 11.08 -19.80
N ARG A 101 15.36 11.50 -19.52
CA ARG A 101 15.78 11.94 -18.18
C ARG A 101 14.85 13.00 -17.59
N THR A 102 14.61 14.10 -18.31
CA THR A 102 13.79 15.21 -17.79
C THR A 102 12.34 14.81 -17.55
N PRO A 103 11.63 14.16 -18.50
CA PRO A 103 10.31 13.60 -18.24
C PRO A 103 10.26 12.66 -17.03
N LEU A 104 11.22 11.73 -16.91
CA LEU A 104 11.31 10.79 -15.78
C LEU A 104 11.49 11.51 -14.45
N LEU A 105 12.38 12.50 -14.36
CA LEU A 105 12.59 13.27 -13.13
C LEU A 105 11.30 13.95 -12.66
N ILE A 106 10.60 14.63 -13.57
CA ILE A 106 9.35 15.35 -13.24
C ILE A 106 8.25 14.36 -12.87
N ALA A 107 8.03 13.35 -13.72
CA ALA A 107 6.98 12.36 -13.54
C ALA A 107 7.13 11.60 -12.22
N LEU A 108 8.30 11.02 -11.97
CA LEU A 108 8.55 10.17 -10.82
C LEU A 108 8.61 10.98 -9.52
N SER A 109 9.14 12.21 -9.54
CA SER A 109 9.16 13.08 -8.36
C SER A 109 7.74 13.43 -7.90
N VAL A 110 6.88 13.87 -8.83
CA VAL A 110 5.49 14.22 -8.48
C VAL A 110 4.70 12.97 -8.14
N CYS A 111 4.81 11.90 -8.95
CA CYS A 111 4.09 10.65 -8.72
C CYS A 111 4.43 10.03 -7.36
N LEU A 112 5.71 10.06 -6.96
CA LEU A 112 6.17 9.58 -5.64
C LEU A 112 5.41 10.26 -4.50
N THR A 113 5.21 11.57 -4.53
CA THR A 113 4.47 12.26 -3.47
C THR A 113 2.98 11.91 -3.46
N MET A 114 2.43 11.65 -4.64
CA MET A 114 1.01 11.35 -4.81
C MET A 114 0.66 9.89 -4.46
N THR A 115 1.63 8.99 -4.26
CA THR A 115 1.36 7.60 -3.87
C THR A 115 0.61 7.52 -2.52
N ALA A 116 0.88 8.47 -1.60
CA ALA A 116 0.22 8.56 -0.30
C ALA A 116 -1.31 8.70 -0.39
N PHE A 117 -1.85 9.17 -1.51
CA PHE A 117 -3.29 9.22 -1.74
C PHE A 117 -3.93 7.82 -1.77
N TYR A 118 -3.18 6.76 -2.08
CA TYR A 118 -3.68 5.39 -1.99
C TYR A 118 -4.04 4.99 -0.57
N MET A 119 -3.18 5.31 0.39
CA MET A 119 -3.42 5.06 1.83
C MET A 119 -4.66 5.82 2.30
N ALA A 120 -4.79 7.09 1.92
CA ALA A 120 -5.95 7.92 2.23
C ALA A 120 -7.24 7.32 1.66
N TRP A 121 -7.19 6.83 0.42
CA TRP A 121 -8.31 6.15 -0.23
C TRP A 121 -8.75 4.88 0.51
N SER A 122 -7.80 4.03 0.90
CA SER A 122 -8.10 2.79 1.63
C SER A 122 -8.78 3.02 2.98
N ILE A 123 -8.52 4.15 3.64
CA ILE A 123 -9.25 4.54 4.85
C ILE A 123 -10.74 4.73 4.54
N ALA A 124 -11.08 5.43 3.45
CA ALA A 124 -12.48 5.65 3.06
C ALA A 124 -13.18 4.33 2.64
N VAL A 125 -12.48 3.46 1.90
CA VAL A 125 -13.00 2.13 1.51
C VAL A 125 -13.27 1.29 2.75
N SER A 126 -12.28 1.14 3.63
CA SER A 126 -12.39 0.41 4.90
C SER A 126 -13.55 0.94 5.74
N ARG A 127 -13.67 2.26 5.84
CA ARG A 127 -14.72 2.87 6.64
C ARG A 127 -16.12 2.63 6.07
N LEU A 128 -16.27 2.57 4.75
CA LEU A 128 -17.52 2.17 4.12
C LEU A 128 -17.79 0.66 4.28
N MET A 129 -16.76 -0.18 4.28
CA MET A 129 -16.89 -1.62 4.56
C MET A 129 -17.46 -1.89 5.95
N GLU A 130 -17.12 -1.08 6.95
CA GLU A 130 -17.69 -1.19 8.30
C GLU A 130 -19.21 -0.95 8.34
N ALA A 131 -19.78 -0.23 7.36
CA ALA A 131 -21.24 -0.07 7.23
C ALA A 131 -21.94 -1.37 6.75
N VAL A 132 -21.17 -2.40 6.39
CA VAL A 132 -21.63 -3.74 6.03
C VAL A 132 -21.18 -4.77 7.07
N GLU A 133 -19.90 -4.74 7.46
CA GLU A 133 -19.30 -5.72 8.37
C GLU A 133 -19.57 -5.43 9.86
N GLY A 134 -19.91 -4.17 10.20
CA GLY A 134 -19.95 -3.67 11.56
C GLY A 134 -18.66 -2.95 11.97
N ARG A 135 -18.75 -2.15 13.04
CA ARG A 135 -17.65 -1.32 13.53
C ARG A 135 -16.44 -2.18 13.94
N GLY A 136 -15.25 -1.87 13.41
CA GLY A 136 -14.03 -2.60 13.72
C GLY A 136 -13.93 -3.99 13.08
N GLY A 137 -14.71 -4.22 12.01
CA GLY A 137 -14.72 -5.46 11.25
C GLY A 137 -13.33 -5.89 10.78
N ILE A 138 -13.08 -7.20 10.78
CA ILE A 138 -11.74 -7.76 10.55
C ILE A 138 -11.29 -7.55 9.10
N LEU A 139 -12.18 -7.70 8.12
CA LEU A 139 -11.84 -7.49 6.72
C LEU A 139 -11.68 -6.01 6.39
N SER A 140 -12.44 -5.14 7.07
CA SER A 140 -12.25 -3.69 6.99
C SER A 140 -10.83 -3.29 7.47
N LYS A 141 -10.29 -3.96 8.50
CA LYS A 141 -8.89 -3.76 8.94
C LYS A 141 -7.87 -4.31 7.94
N VAL A 142 -8.16 -5.44 7.29
CA VAL A 142 -7.32 -5.98 6.20
C VAL A 142 -7.25 -5.00 5.03
N GLU A 143 -8.37 -4.40 4.63
CA GLU A 143 -8.39 -3.34 3.61
C GLU A 143 -7.50 -2.16 4.00
N TYR A 144 -7.67 -1.65 5.22
CA TYR A 144 -6.93 -0.48 5.70
C TYR A 144 -5.41 -0.73 5.77
N LEU A 145 -5.00 -1.83 6.40
CA LEU A 145 -3.58 -2.20 6.51
C LEU A 145 -2.99 -2.59 5.15
N GLY A 146 -3.74 -3.35 4.36
CA GLY A 146 -3.36 -3.75 3.01
C GLY A 146 -3.09 -2.53 2.14
N GLY A 147 -4.01 -1.56 2.13
CA GLY A 147 -3.83 -0.30 1.42
C GLY A 147 -2.60 0.49 1.86
N THR A 148 -2.35 0.55 3.16
CA THR A 148 -1.16 1.19 3.72
C THR A 148 0.13 0.51 3.25
N ILE A 149 0.17 -0.83 3.27
CA ILE A 149 1.34 -1.60 2.86
C ILE A 149 1.52 -1.55 1.33
N THR A 150 0.44 -1.59 0.53
CA THR A 150 0.48 -1.44 -0.94
C THR A 150 1.04 -0.09 -1.38
N CYS A 151 0.86 0.97 -0.59
CA CYS A 151 1.47 2.27 -0.87
C CYS A 151 3.01 2.21 -0.87
N ALA A 152 3.61 1.37 0.00
CA ALA A 152 5.05 1.28 0.17
C ALA A 152 5.82 0.82 -1.09
N PRO A 153 5.51 -0.31 -1.75
CA PRO A 153 6.23 -0.75 -2.95
C PRO A 153 6.10 0.28 -4.08
N VAL A 154 4.92 0.88 -4.28
CA VAL A 154 4.73 1.92 -5.30
C VAL A 154 5.65 3.10 -5.02
N THR A 155 5.70 3.58 -3.78
CA THR A 155 6.55 4.71 -3.37
C THR A 155 8.03 4.40 -3.52
N ILE A 156 8.47 3.23 -3.04
CA ILE A 156 9.86 2.78 -3.10
C ILE A 156 10.30 2.62 -4.55
N THR A 157 9.47 2.03 -5.41
CA THR A 157 9.79 1.89 -6.83
C THR A 157 9.95 3.24 -7.51
N MET A 158 9.07 4.23 -7.25
CA MET A 158 9.26 5.58 -7.81
C MET A 158 10.60 6.17 -7.39
N ALA A 159 11.02 5.96 -6.13
CA ALA A 159 12.32 6.43 -5.65
C ALA A 159 13.50 5.73 -6.35
N ILE A 160 13.41 4.43 -6.59
CA ILE A 160 14.44 3.65 -7.31
C ILE A 160 14.62 4.19 -8.72
N TRP A 161 13.54 4.29 -9.50
CA TRP A 161 13.63 4.79 -10.88
C TRP A 161 13.96 6.29 -10.94
N LEU A 162 13.53 7.09 -9.97
CA LEU A 162 13.92 8.49 -9.86
C LEU A 162 15.43 8.62 -9.62
N THR A 163 15.98 7.77 -8.76
CA THR A 163 17.43 7.70 -8.52
C THR A 163 18.18 7.33 -9.80
N ALA A 164 17.70 6.31 -10.53
CA ALA A 164 18.29 5.92 -11.80
C ALA A 164 18.28 7.07 -12.84
N ALA A 165 17.18 7.82 -12.94
CA ALA A 165 17.08 8.98 -13.83
C ALA A 165 17.98 10.15 -13.37
N HIS A 166 18.05 10.40 -12.06
CA HIS A 166 18.89 11.44 -11.49
C HIS A 166 20.37 11.20 -11.79
N GLU A 167 20.84 9.99 -11.49
CA GLU A 167 22.25 9.58 -11.56
C GLU A 167 22.64 8.96 -12.90
N VAL A 168 21.78 9.00 -13.92
CA VAL A 168 21.98 8.29 -15.20
C VAL A 168 23.34 8.56 -15.87
N ASN A 169 23.92 9.75 -15.68
CA ASN A 169 25.22 10.11 -16.24
C ASN A 169 26.41 9.61 -15.40
N SER A 170 26.20 9.33 -14.12
CA SER A 170 27.21 8.87 -13.16
C SER A 170 27.27 7.34 -13.06
N LEU A 171 26.15 6.65 -13.29
CA LEU A 171 26.03 5.21 -13.10
C LEU A 171 26.56 4.41 -14.30
N SER A 172 27.16 3.26 -14.03
CA SER A 172 27.52 2.29 -15.06
C SER A 172 26.27 1.58 -15.61
N PRO A 173 26.33 1.03 -16.85
CA PRO A 173 25.23 0.25 -17.43
C PRO A 173 24.72 -0.89 -16.53
N GLU A 174 25.60 -1.56 -15.78
CA GLU A 174 25.26 -2.67 -14.90
C GLU A 174 24.42 -2.21 -13.71
N ILE A 175 24.76 -1.06 -13.10
CA ILE A 175 23.97 -0.49 -12.00
C ILE A 175 22.63 0.02 -12.51
N MET A 176 22.59 0.63 -13.70
CA MET A 176 21.33 1.04 -14.34
C MET A 176 20.39 -0.15 -14.55
N HIS A 177 20.93 -1.27 -15.06
CA HIS A 177 20.17 -2.50 -15.27
C HIS A 177 19.65 -3.08 -13.95
N MET A 178 20.47 -3.08 -12.89
CA MET A 178 20.07 -3.51 -11.56
C MET A 178 18.94 -2.65 -11.00
N LEU A 179 19.05 -1.32 -11.03
CA LEU A 179 18.00 -0.41 -10.54
C LEU A 179 16.70 -0.55 -11.34
N TYR A 180 16.82 -0.74 -12.66
CA TYR A 180 15.68 -0.98 -13.53
C TYR A 180 14.89 -2.22 -13.11
N TRP A 181 15.56 -3.37 -12.97
CA TRP A 181 14.95 -4.60 -12.51
C TRP A 181 14.47 -4.52 -11.06
N MET A 182 15.23 -3.89 -10.18
CA MET A 182 14.86 -3.72 -8.77
C MET A 182 13.54 -2.94 -8.65
N GLY A 183 13.35 -1.89 -9.46
CA GLY A 183 12.10 -1.14 -9.48
C GLY A 183 10.91 -1.99 -9.95
N TRP A 184 11.04 -2.73 -11.05
CA TRP A 184 9.98 -3.60 -11.57
C TRP A 184 9.64 -4.74 -10.62
N LEU A 185 10.64 -5.45 -10.10
CA LEU A 185 10.42 -6.54 -9.15
C LEU A 185 9.77 -6.06 -7.85
N THR A 186 10.15 -4.88 -7.36
CA THR A 186 9.52 -4.27 -6.17
C THR A 186 8.07 -3.87 -6.45
N PHE A 187 7.79 -3.35 -7.65
CA PHE A 187 6.45 -2.93 -8.04
C PHE A 187 5.50 -4.13 -8.18
N ASP A 188 5.93 -5.15 -8.91
CA ASP A 188 5.06 -6.27 -9.31
C ASP A 188 5.00 -7.37 -8.24
N LEU A 189 6.12 -7.77 -7.64
CA LEU A 189 6.11 -8.92 -6.73
C LEU A 189 5.51 -8.63 -5.36
N ALA A 190 5.26 -7.36 -5.04
CA ALA A 190 4.50 -6.97 -3.85
C ALA A 190 2.97 -7.12 -4.02
N TYR A 191 2.50 -7.66 -5.16
CA TYR A 191 1.08 -7.72 -5.52
C TYR A 191 0.18 -8.36 -4.45
N PHE A 192 0.68 -9.36 -3.71
CA PHE A 192 -0.19 -10.21 -2.90
C PHE A 192 -0.84 -9.46 -1.73
N VAL A 193 -0.17 -8.40 -1.24
CA VAL A 193 -0.76 -7.49 -0.26
C VAL A 193 -2.01 -6.81 -0.83
N THR A 194 -1.91 -6.26 -2.04
CA THR A 194 -3.03 -5.66 -2.77
C THR A 194 -4.10 -6.70 -3.11
N SER A 195 -3.71 -7.95 -3.41
CA SER A 195 -4.66 -9.03 -3.61
C SER A 195 -5.48 -9.31 -2.34
N LEU A 196 -4.85 -9.39 -1.16
CA LEU A 196 -5.58 -9.59 0.10
C LEU A 196 -6.54 -8.43 0.40
N GLN A 197 -6.11 -7.20 0.10
CA GLN A 197 -6.95 -6.01 0.15
C GLN A 197 -8.19 -6.15 -0.75
N ILE A 198 -8.01 -6.44 -2.04
CA ILE A 198 -9.10 -6.62 -3.02
C ILE A 198 -10.05 -7.75 -2.59
N ALA A 199 -9.51 -8.86 -2.06
CA ALA A 199 -10.30 -9.97 -1.56
C ALA A 199 -11.17 -9.54 -0.36
N ALA A 200 -10.62 -8.78 0.59
CA ALA A 200 -11.36 -8.28 1.74
C ALA A 200 -12.54 -7.39 1.31
N VAL A 201 -12.30 -6.44 0.42
CA VAL A 201 -13.34 -5.58 -0.18
C VAL A 201 -14.42 -6.41 -0.86
N SER A 202 -14.01 -7.35 -1.70
CA SER A 202 -14.93 -8.17 -2.49
C SER A 202 -15.79 -9.06 -1.61
N ILE A 203 -15.22 -9.64 -0.54
CA ILE A 203 -15.96 -10.46 0.43
C ILE A 203 -16.98 -9.59 1.20
N VAL A 204 -16.57 -8.43 1.71
CA VAL A 204 -17.47 -7.58 2.50
C VAL A 204 -18.64 -7.08 1.67
N PHE A 205 -18.38 -6.50 0.49
CA PHE A 205 -19.48 -6.00 -0.36
C PHE A 205 -20.32 -7.11 -0.99
N ALA A 206 -19.79 -8.34 -1.16
CA ALA A 206 -20.62 -9.49 -1.51
C ALA A 206 -21.65 -9.80 -0.42
N ARG A 207 -21.28 -9.62 0.86
CA ARG A 207 -22.12 -9.89 2.04
C ARG A 207 -23.17 -8.80 2.33
N ASP A 208 -23.12 -7.65 1.66
CA ASP A 208 -24.09 -6.57 1.84
C ASP A 208 -25.52 -7.05 1.58
N LYS A 209 -26.37 -6.94 2.62
CA LYS A 209 -27.76 -7.44 2.65
C LYS A 209 -28.78 -6.39 2.24
N ARG A 210 -28.37 -5.15 1.96
CA ARG A 210 -29.26 -4.11 1.45
C ARG A 210 -29.88 -4.56 0.13
N LEU A 211 -31.18 -4.27 -0.08
CA LEU A 211 -31.88 -4.52 -1.35
C LEU A 211 -31.12 -3.90 -2.54
N LYS A 212 -30.59 -2.69 -2.34
CA LYS A 212 -29.62 -2.06 -3.23
C LYS A 212 -28.27 -2.05 -2.53
N LYS A 213 -27.32 -2.88 -2.95
CA LYS A 213 -25.97 -2.93 -2.34
C LYS A 213 -25.24 -1.57 -2.46
N LEU A 214 -24.36 -1.25 -1.51
CA LEU A 214 -23.51 -0.04 -1.56
C LEU A 214 -22.58 -0.09 -2.77
N VAL A 215 -21.95 -1.25 -2.99
CA VAL A 215 -21.16 -1.56 -4.19
C VAL A 215 -21.85 -2.70 -4.93
N PRO A 216 -22.12 -2.56 -6.24
CA PRO A 216 -22.89 -3.55 -6.99
C PRO A 216 -22.05 -4.77 -7.35
N SER A 217 -22.72 -5.92 -7.56
CA SER A 217 -22.07 -7.21 -7.82
C SER A 217 -21.08 -7.21 -8.99
N PRO A 218 -21.27 -6.49 -10.12
CA PRO A 218 -20.26 -6.46 -11.19
C PRO A 218 -18.91 -5.90 -10.74
N VAL A 219 -18.89 -4.88 -9.88
CA VAL A 219 -17.65 -4.29 -9.36
C VAL A 219 -16.97 -5.25 -8.39
N VAL A 220 -17.75 -5.98 -7.59
CA VAL A 220 -17.25 -7.05 -6.72
C VAL A 220 -16.63 -8.19 -7.54
N TRP A 221 -17.31 -8.65 -8.59
CA TRP A 221 -16.79 -9.68 -9.49
C TRP A 221 -15.53 -9.23 -10.22
N TRP A 222 -15.48 -7.98 -10.66
CA TRP A 222 -14.28 -7.40 -11.26
C TRP A 222 -13.09 -7.33 -10.27
N GLY A 223 -13.38 -7.20 -8.97
CA GLY A 223 -12.37 -7.36 -7.90
C GLY A 223 -11.73 -8.75 -7.93
N TRP A 224 -12.54 -9.81 -8.03
CA TRP A 224 -12.00 -11.17 -8.16
C TRP A 224 -11.23 -11.41 -9.45
N VAL A 225 -11.63 -10.80 -10.56
CA VAL A 225 -10.85 -10.83 -11.81
C VAL A 225 -9.49 -10.15 -11.60
N THR A 226 -9.47 -9.00 -10.94
CA THR A 226 -8.23 -8.27 -10.61
C THR A 226 -7.34 -9.10 -9.72
N PHE A 227 -7.88 -9.67 -8.64
CA PHE A 227 -7.18 -10.58 -7.72
C PHE A 227 -6.50 -11.74 -8.47
N ALA A 228 -7.24 -12.43 -9.35
CA ALA A 228 -6.73 -13.56 -10.09
C ALA A 228 -5.66 -13.13 -11.11
N SER A 229 -5.85 -12.00 -11.78
CA SER A 229 -4.91 -11.49 -12.78
C SER A 229 -3.52 -11.21 -12.20
N PHE A 230 -3.46 -10.75 -10.94
CA PHE A 230 -2.19 -10.44 -10.29
C PHE A 230 -1.30 -11.67 -10.08
N PHE A 231 -1.85 -12.89 -9.95
CA PHE A 231 -1.00 -14.08 -9.81
C PHE A 231 -0.08 -14.32 -10.99
N SER A 232 -0.43 -13.82 -12.18
CA SER A 232 0.43 -13.94 -13.36
C SER A 232 1.77 -13.22 -13.20
N VAL A 233 1.85 -12.17 -12.38
CA VAL A 233 3.08 -11.39 -12.18
C VAL A 233 4.16 -12.18 -11.43
N SER A 234 3.79 -13.25 -10.71
CA SER A 234 4.74 -14.19 -10.11
C SER A 234 5.66 -14.87 -11.12
N ALA A 235 5.28 -14.88 -12.41
CA ALA A 235 6.10 -15.44 -13.47
C ALA A 235 7.23 -14.50 -13.94
N ILE A 236 7.13 -13.20 -13.65
CA ILE A 236 8.06 -12.15 -14.14
C ILE A 236 9.54 -12.49 -13.91
N PRO A 237 9.97 -13.01 -12.75
CA PRO A 237 11.40 -13.29 -12.50
C PRO A 237 11.99 -14.40 -13.39
N PHE A 238 11.13 -15.22 -14.01
CA PHE A 238 11.56 -16.40 -14.76
C PHE A 238 11.59 -16.16 -16.27
N VAL A 239 11.00 -15.07 -16.76
CA VAL A 239 10.85 -14.81 -18.20
C VAL A 239 11.14 -13.36 -18.54
N THR A 240 11.96 -13.16 -19.57
CA THR A 240 12.32 -11.83 -20.08
C THR A 240 11.64 -11.50 -21.42
N THR A 241 10.89 -12.45 -21.98
CA THR A 241 10.14 -12.29 -23.23
C THR A 241 8.81 -13.03 -23.16
N GLY A 242 7.89 -12.71 -24.08
CA GLY A 242 6.60 -13.39 -24.20
C GLY A 242 5.50 -12.82 -23.30
N PRO A 243 4.34 -13.50 -23.21
CA PRO A 243 3.14 -12.93 -22.60
C PRO A 243 3.22 -12.73 -21.09
N LEU A 244 4.12 -13.47 -20.41
CA LEU A 244 4.31 -13.43 -18.95
C LEU A 244 5.46 -12.52 -18.50
N ALA A 245 6.25 -11.98 -19.42
CA ALA A 245 7.24 -10.96 -19.10
C ALA A 245 6.57 -9.70 -18.56
N PHE A 246 7.27 -8.85 -17.79
CA PHE A 246 6.64 -7.68 -17.18
C PHE A 246 6.12 -6.65 -18.19
N ASN A 247 6.56 -6.69 -19.46
CA ASN A 247 6.00 -5.89 -20.55
C ASN A 247 5.00 -6.66 -21.43
N GLY A 248 4.70 -7.91 -21.09
CA GLY A 248 3.86 -8.83 -21.83
C GLY A 248 2.36 -8.60 -21.62
N VAL A 249 1.55 -9.18 -22.50
CA VAL A 249 0.08 -9.00 -22.51
C VAL A 249 -0.61 -9.45 -21.21
N ILE A 250 -0.12 -10.50 -20.55
CA ILE A 250 -0.77 -11.02 -19.34
C ILE A 250 -0.32 -10.22 -18.12
N SER A 251 0.99 -10.15 -17.88
CA SER A 251 1.53 -9.53 -16.66
C SER A 251 1.36 -8.02 -16.64
N PHE A 252 1.44 -7.35 -17.80
CA PHE A 252 1.21 -5.91 -17.88
C PHE A 252 -0.24 -5.59 -18.24
N TRP A 253 -0.65 -5.88 -19.47
CA TRP A 253 -1.89 -5.31 -19.99
C TRP A 253 -3.14 -5.84 -19.29
N ILE A 254 -3.19 -7.13 -18.92
CA ILE A 254 -4.35 -7.69 -18.21
C ILE A 254 -4.30 -7.33 -16.73
N ALA A 255 -3.19 -7.61 -16.03
CA ALA A 255 -3.11 -7.38 -14.58
C ALA A 255 -3.22 -5.90 -14.23
N PHE A 256 -2.47 -5.04 -14.92
CA PHE A 256 -2.41 -3.61 -14.59
C PHE A 256 -3.72 -2.90 -14.95
N PHE A 257 -4.33 -3.21 -16.10
CA PHE A 257 -5.59 -2.57 -16.48
C PHE A 257 -6.80 -3.11 -15.72
N SER A 258 -6.82 -4.39 -15.31
CA SER A 258 -7.90 -4.89 -14.46
C SER A 258 -8.01 -4.05 -13.18
N TRP A 259 -6.86 -3.71 -12.59
CA TRP A 259 -6.75 -2.82 -11.44
C TRP A 259 -7.10 -1.35 -11.77
N PHE A 260 -6.63 -0.83 -12.91
CA PHE A 260 -7.00 0.52 -13.37
C PHE A 260 -8.50 0.69 -13.65
N PHE A 261 -9.22 -0.39 -13.98
CA PHE A 261 -10.68 -0.34 -14.07
C PHE A 261 -11.34 -0.51 -12.70
N TRP A 262 -10.78 -1.34 -11.82
CA TRP A 262 -11.37 -1.64 -10.53
C TRP A 262 -11.35 -0.44 -9.57
N ILE A 263 -10.20 0.25 -9.43
CA ILE A 263 -10.03 1.39 -8.53
C ILE A 263 -11.07 2.50 -8.79
N PRO A 264 -11.22 3.05 -10.00
CA PRO A 264 -12.17 4.13 -10.24
C PRO A 264 -13.62 3.64 -10.15
N SER A 265 -13.90 2.40 -10.55
CA SER A 265 -15.23 1.78 -10.37
C SER A 265 -15.59 1.70 -8.89
N LEU A 266 -14.71 1.15 -8.06
CA LEU A 266 -14.91 1.07 -6.62
C LEU A 266 -15.02 2.45 -6.00
N SER A 267 -14.13 3.38 -6.35
CA SER A 267 -14.13 4.76 -5.82
C SER A 267 -15.45 5.47 -6.09
N TYR A 268 -16.00 5.34 -7.30
CA TYR A 268 -17.30 5.91 -7.65
C TYR A 268 -18.42 5.39 -6.73
N TYR A 269 -18.47 4.07 -6.49
CA TYR A 269 -19.48 3.49 -5.61
C TYR A 269 -19.21 3.75 -4.13
N VAL A 270 -17.94 3.93 -3.73
CA VAL A 270 -17.60 4.35 -2.36
C VAL A 270 -18.10 5.76 -2.09
N ILE A 271 -17.81 6.71 -2.99
CA ILE A 271 -18.27 8.10 -2.89
C ILE A 271 -19.80 8.17 -2.81
N LYS A 272 -20.50 7.39 -3.64
CA LYS A 272 -21.98 7.29 -3.59
C LYS A 272 -22.49 6.54 -2.35
N GLY A 273 -21.76 5.53 -1.89
CA GLY A 273 -22.09 4.75 -0.71
C GLY A 273 -22.07 5.59 0.56
N ILE A 274 -21.13 6.54 0.66
CA ILE A 274 -21.02 7.48 1.79
C ILE A 274 -22.30 8.31 1.95
N ASP A 275 -22.82 8.88 0.86
CA ASP A 275 -24.06 9.67 0.91
C ASP A 275 -25.27 8.81 1.32
N ARG A 276 -25.27 7.53 0.93
CA ARG A 276 -26.33 6.58 1.27
C ARG A 276 -26.28 6.18 2.74
N VAL A 277 -25.11 5.86 3.28
CA VAL A 277 -24.94 5.56 4.71
C VAL A 277 -25.39 6.75 5.55
N LYS A 278 -25.00 7.98 5.18
CA LYS A 278 -25.50 9.20 5.83
C LYS A 278 -27.02 9.30 5.84
N ALA A 279 -27.68 8.99 4.71
CA ALA A 279 -29.14 9.03 4.62
C ALA A 279 -29.81 7.93 5.44
N GLU A 280 -29.24 6.72 5.46
CA GLU A 280 -29.70 5.58 6.27
C GLU A 280 -29.62 5.91 7.77
N GLU A 281 -28.50 6.46 8.23
CA GLU A 281 -28.31 6.88 9.64
C GLU A 281 -29.27 8.02 10.03
N ALA A 282 -29.46 9.02 9.16
CA ALA A 282 -30.41 10.10 9.42
C ALA A 282 -31.87 9.62 9.44
N ALA A 283 -32.22 8.61 8.65
CA ALA A 283 -33.55 8.00 8.68
C ALA A 283 -33.77 7.18 9.96
N ALA A 284 -32.77 6.40 10.38
CA ALA A 284 -32.82 5.64 11.62
C ALA A 284 -32.95 6.56 12.85
N ALA A 285 -32.21 7.67 12.88
CA ALA A 285 -32.31 8.67 13.94
C ALA A 285 -33.70 9.31 14.03
N ARG A 286 -34.37 9.53 12.89
CA ARG A 286 -35.76 10.04 12.87
C ARG A 286 -36.80 8.99 13.26
N ALA A 287 -36.54 7.71 13.01
CA ALA A 287 -37.46 6.63 13.34
C ALA A 287 -37.38 6.20 14.82
N GLY A 288 -36.27 6.49 15.49
CA GLY A 288 -36.06 6.24 16.92
C GLY A 288 -36.31 7.45 17.84
N ALA A 289 -36.68 8.60 17.28
CA ALA A 289 -37.08 9.81 17.99
C ALA A 289 -38.60 9.96 17.97
#